data_AF-A0A0U2WA29-F1
#
_entry.id   AF-A0A0U2WA29-F1
#
_cell.length_a   1.000
_cell.length_b   1.000
_cell.length_c   1.000
_cell.angle_alpha   90.00
_cell.angle_beta   90.00
_cell.angle_gamma   90.00
#
_symmetry.space_group_name_H-M   'P 1'
#
loop_
_entity.id
_entity.type
_entity.pdbx_description
1 polymer ?
#
loop_
_entity_poly.entity_id
_entity_poly.type
_entity_poly.pdbx_seq_one_letter_code
_entity_poly.pdbx_strand_id
1 'polypeptide(L)'
;MNGQSNDNVILFPKTVEYYQYELTRLLESEQYGEAIRLLRFLLACQSGDARAREEWQSLLDWLYMMFPDLIFKPESDLEQDLSETDLLREHLSAKGEQSLEYAQKLLESLKEHKDVDKLMLALDQLAFLDHPDIDQALLDWLTQMPLHPIVQFKTLQTLKKRGVTGVVALHKNGETAEVDIEDTPAGFDQFPSQIQDIIHRVQEISETQHPALSYFAGETWNEFLAFIYGTSFYDQMLKQETDCVDVWAAALHLTLLEHLFEGGDKAEILEQYGITSELAFQWEQAYRLMQQFASNVFTRRV
;
A
#
# COMPACT_ATOMS: atom_id res chain seq x y z
N MET A 1 -38.32 -14.87 9.73
CA MET A 1 -38.78 -15.52 8.49
C MET A 1 -38.81 -14.47 7.39
N ASN A 2 -38.34 -14.89 6.20
CA ASN A 2 -38.19 -14.21 4.90
C ASN A 2 -36.98 -13.26 4.71
N GLY A 3 -36.09 -13.65 3.78
CA GLY A 3 -35.03 -12.78 3.25
C GLY A 3 -34.01 -13.44 2.31
N GLN A 4 -34.48 -14.19 1.30
CA GLN A 4 -33.75 -14.65 0.10
C GLN A 4 -32.47 -15.49 0.28
N SER A 5 -32.59 -16.80 0.06
CA SER A 5 -31.44 -17.65 -0.29
C SER A 5 -30.81 -17.16 -1.60
N ASN A 6 -29.56 -16.68 -1.53
CA ASN A 6 -28.74 -16.34 -2.70
C ASN A 6 -28.29 -17.56 -3.53
N ASP A 7 -28.92 -18.73 -3.31
CA ASP A 7 -28.67 -20.01 -3.99
C ASP A 7 -28.85 -19.94 -5.53
N ASN A 8 -29.37 -18.84 -6.08
CA ASN A 8 -29.62 -18.65 -7.50
C ASN A 8 -28.76 -17.57 -8.19
N VAL A 9 -27.75 -17.01 -7.52
CA VAL A 9 -26.86 -16.01 -8.14
C VAL A 9 -25.64 -16.71 -8.75
N ILE A 10 -25.57 -16.69 -10.09
CA ILE A 10 -24.42 -17.19 -10.86
C ILE A 10 -23.48 -16.01 -11.14
N LEU A 11 -22.23 -16.12 -10.68
CA LEU A 11 -21.21 -15.11 -10.96
C LEU A 11 -20.55 -15.39 -12.32
N PHE A 12 -20.64 -14.44 -13.25
CA PHE A 12 -19.92 -14.51 -14.52
C PHE A 12 -18.44 -14.13 -14.32
N PRO A 13 -17.50 -14.63 -15.15
CA PRO A 13 -16.06 -14.35 -14.98
C PRO A 13 -15.69 -12.85 -14.90
N LYS A 14 -16.30 -12.00 -15.73
CA LYS A 14 -16.09 -10.53 -15.68
C LYS A 14 -16.57 -9.89 -14.37
N THR A 15 -17.50 -10.53 -13.68
CA THR A 15 -18.03 -10.08 -12.39
C THR A 15 -17.09 -10.48 -11.24
N VAL A 16 -16.29 -11.55 -11.41
CA VAL A 16 -15.28 -11.97 -10.43
C VAL A 16 -14.16 -10.94 -10.34
N GLU A 17 -13.66 -10.46 -11.48
CA GLU A 17 -12.64 -9.40 -11.56
C GLU A 17 -13.12 -8.10 -10.89
N TYR A 18 -14.37 -7.71 -11.14
CA TYR A 18 -15.00 -6.55 -10.48
C TYR A 18 -15.03 -6.70 -8.95
N TYR A 19 -15.41 -7.86 -8.44
CA TYR A 19 -15.48 -8.08 -7.00
C TYR A 19 -14.12 -8.23 -6.34
N GLN A 20 -13.10 -8.75 -7.05
CA GLN A 20 -11.72 -8.74 -6.57
C GLN A 20 -11.19 -7.31 -6.44
N TYR A 21 -11.48 -6.46 -7.43
CA TYR A 21 -11.15 -5.03 -7.38
C TYR A 21 -11.86 -4.34 -6.21
N GLU A 22 -13.17 -4.54 -6.07
CA GLU A 22 -13.95 -3.92 -5.00
C GLU A 22 -13.47 -4.39 -3.62
N LEU A 23 -13.15 -5.68 -3.47
CA LEU A 23 -12.57 -6.23 -2.26
C LEU A 23 -11.23 -5.57 -1.91
N THR A 24 -10.37 -5.36 -2.91
CA THR A 24 -9.07 -4.68 -2.72
C THR A 24 -9.30 -3.24 -2.25
N ARG A 25 -10.19 -2.50 -2.92
CA ARG A 25 -10.57 -1.14 -2.53
C ARG A 25 -11.08 -1.07 -1.09
N LEU A 26 -11.94 -2.01 -0.68
CA LEU A 26 -12.47 -2.07 0.69
C LEU A 26 -11.38 -2.35 1.72
N LEU A 27 -10.41 -3.21 1.40
CA LEU A 27 -9.28 -3.50 2.30
C LEU A 27 -8.30 -2.32 2.40
N GLU A 28 -8.00 -1.66 1.29
CA GLU A 28 -7.12 -0.47 1.23
C GLU A 28 -7.72 0.74 1.96
N SER A 29 -9.04 0.89 1.88
CA SER A 29 -9.79 1.93 2.58
C SER A 29 -10.16 1.56 4.02
N GLU A 30 -9.60 0.44 4.53
CA GLU A 30 -9.80 -0.05 5.90
C GLU A 30 -11.29 -0.33 6.24
N GLN A 31 -12.12 -0.61 5.23
CA GLN A 31 -13.53 -0.97 5.35
C GLN A 31 -13.70 -2.49 5.51
N TYR A 32 -13.12 -3.07 6.57
CA TYR A 32 -13.07 -4.52 6.78
C TYR A 32 -14.45 -5.15 7.02
N GLY A 33 -15.39 -4.41 7.63
CA GLY A 33 -16.77 -4.86 7.78
C GLY A 33 -17.47 -5.07 6.43
N GLU A 34 -17.24 -4.17 5.49
CA GLU A 34 -17.74 -4.28 4.11
C GLU A 34 -17.05 -5.41 3.35
N ALA A 35 -15.74 -5.57 3.51
CA ALA A 35 -14.99 -6.67 2.90
C ALA A 35 -15.52 -8.04 3.39
N ILE A 36 -15.79 -8.21 4.69
CA ILE A 36 -16.38 -9.43 5.25
C ILE A 36 -17.77 -9.68 4.67
N ARG A 37 -18.62 -8.65 4.56
CA ARG A 37 -19.95 -8.79 3.93
C ARG A 37 -19.84 -9.23 2.48
N LEU A 38 -18.94 -8.61 1.72
CA LEU A 38 -18.71 -8.94 0.33
C LEU A 38 -18.20 -10.38 0.18
N LEU A 39 -17.22 -10.81 0.98
CA LEU A 39 -16.70 -12.18 0.97
C LEU A 39 -17.78 -13.21 1.32
N ARG A 40 -18.61 -12.96 2.33
CA ARG A 40 -19.77 -13.82 2.67
C ARG A 40 -20.74 -13.93 1.49
N PHE A 41 -21.03 -12.80 0.84
CA PHE A 41 -21.89 -12.76 -0.35
C PHE A 41 -21.30 -13.58 -1.50
N LEU A 42 -20.02 -13.41 -1.80
CA LEU A 42 -19.32 -14.13 -2.88
C LEU A 42 -19.26 -15.64 -2.62
N LEU A 43 -18.98 -16.05 -1.39
CA LEU A 43 -18.94 -17.46 -0.99
C LEU A 43 -20.32 -18.12 -1.01
N ALA A 44 -21.39 -17.34 -0.80
CA ALA A 44 -22.78 -17.78 -0.91
C ALA A 44 -23.26 -17.91 -2.37
N CYS A 45 -22.59 -17.28 -3.34
CA CYS A 45 -22.90 -17.41 -4.75
C CYS A 45 -22.36 -18.74 -5.34
N GLN A 46 -23.00 -19.24 -6.39
CA GLN A 46 -22.45 -20.36 -7.17
C GLN A 46 -21.44 -19.82 -8.19
N SER A 47 -20.15 -19.86 -7.86
CA SER A 47 -19.05 -19.60 -8.80
C SER A 47 -18.51 -20.92 -9.38
N GLY A 48 -18.21 -20.93 -10.68
CA GLY A 48 -17.57 -22.08 -11.36
C GLY A 48 -16.06 -22.17 -11.15
N ASP A 49 -15.48 -21.26 -10.36
CA ASP A 49 -14.04 -21.15 -10.11
C ASP A 49 -13.71 -21.58 -8.68
N ALA A 50 -13.22 -22.81 -8.53
CA ALA A 50 -12.86 -23.40 -7.24
C ALA A 50 -11.66 -22.69 -6.59
N ARG A 51 -10.76 -22.09 -7.37
CA ARG A 51 -9.55 -21.44 -6.86
C ARG A 51 -9.89 -20.09 -6.22
N ALA A 52 -10.68 -19.27 -6.91
CA ALA A 52 -11.14 -17.98 -6.36
C ALA A 52 -11.93 -18.18 -5.04
N ARG A 53 -12.71 -19.27 -4.95
CA ARG A 53 -13.46 -19.60 -3.73
C ARG A 53 -12.55 -19.94 -2.55
N GLU A 54 -11.47 -20.70 -2.80
CA GLU A 54 -10.46 -21.04 -1.79
C GLU A 54 -9.71 -19.78 -1.31
N GLU A 55 -9.34 -18.89 -2.22
CA GLU A 55 -8.72 -17.61 -1.91
C GLU A 55 -9.64 -16.73 -1.06
N TRP A 56 -10.92 -16.59 -1.43
CA TRP A 56 -11.91 -15.83 -0.65
C TRP A 56 -12.19 -16.42 0.73
N GLN A 57 -12.25 -17.74 0.84
CA GLN A 57 -12.44 -18.41 2.13
C GLN A 57 -11.23 -18.19 3.04
N SER A 58 -10.02 -18.32 2.50
CA SER A 58 -8.78 -18.10 3.25
C SER A 58 -8.68 -16.66 3.77
N LEU A 59 -9.06 -15.69 2.95
CA LEU A 59 -9.08 -14.29 3.33
C LEU A 59 -10.18 -13.98 4.36
N LEU A 60 -11.36 -14.58 4.23
CA LEU A 60 -12.43 -14.43 5.21
C LEU A 60 -12.05 -15.04 6.57
N ASP A 61 -11.48 -16.24 6.57
CA ASP A 61 -11.02 -16.91 7.79
C ASP A 61 -9.91 -16.11 8.46
N TRP A 62 -9.01 -15.53 7.67
CA TRP A 62 -8.00 -14.62 8.16
C TRP A 62 -8.61 -13.35 8.76
N LEU A 63 -9.58 -12.71 8.08
CA LEU A 63 -10.27 -11.53 8.63
C LEU A 63 -10.98 -11.85 9.96
N TYR A 64 -11.57 -13.03 10.12
CA TYR A 64 -12.16 -13.46 11.39
C TYR A 64 -11.15 -13.73 12.48
N MET A 65 -9.99 -14.29 12.12
CA MET A 65 -8.89 -14.48 13.06
C MET A 65 -8.32 -13.14 13.52
N MET A 66 -8.20 -12.17 12.62
CA MET A 66 -7.64 -10.84 12.88
C MET A 66 -8.65 -9.91 13.57
N PHE A 67 -9.95 -10.08 13.32
CA PHE A 67 -11.03 -9.25 13.85
C PHE A 67 -12.18 -10.11 14.41
N PRO A 68 -11.97 -10.82 15.54
CA PRO A 68 -12.97 -11.75 16.11
C PRO A 68 -14.30 -11.08 16.45
N ASP A 69 -14.27 -9.77 16.74
CA ASP A 69 -15.44 -9.00 17.15
C ASP A 69 -16.34 -8.60 15.96
N LEU A 70 -15.82 -8.60 14.72
CA LEU A 70 -16.63 -8.40 13.50
C LEU A 70 -17.49 -9.62 13.17
N ILE A 71 -17.21 -10.78 13.79
CA ILE A 71 -18.01 -12.00 13.66
C ILE A 71 -19.39 -11.83 14.30
N PHE A 72 -19.46 -11.09 15.41
CA PHE A 72 -20.63 -11.03 16.30
C PHE A 72 -21.45 -9.74 16.20
N LYS A 73 -21.01 -8.75 15.42
CA LYS A 73 -21.80 -7.53 15.20
C LYS A 73 -22.99 -7.81 14.27
N PRO A 74 -24.24 -7.47 14.66
CA PRO A 74 -25.38 -7.57 13.76
C PRO A 74 -25.20 -6.60 12.58
N GLU A 75 -25.71 -6.98 11.40
CA GLU A 75 -25.54 -6.23 10.13
C GLU A 75 -25.96 -4.75 10.23
N SER A 76 -26.83 -4.40 11.17
CA SER A 76 -27.32 -3.04 11.43
C SER A 76 -26.35 -2.12 12.17
N ASP A 77 -25.32 -2.65 12.84
CA ASP A 77 -24.35 -1.85 13.62
C ASP A 77 -23.06 -1.53 12.84
N LEU A 78 -22.97 -1.99 11.59
CA LEU A 78 -21.87 -1.75 10.66
C LEU A 78 -22.14 -0.55 9.71
N GLU A 79 -23.15 0.26 10.00
CA GLU A 79 -23.54 1.46 9.23
C GLU A 79 -23.10 2.78 9.92
N GLN A 80 -22.36 2.73 11.02
CA GLN A 80 -21.90 3.96 11.69
C GLN A 80 -20.64 4.52 11.02
N ASP A 81 -20.73 5.80 10.65
CA ASP A 81 -19.77 6.70 9.98
C ASP A 81 -18.51 7.02 10.82
N LEU A 82 -18.14 6.14 11.77
CA LEU A 82 -16.86 6.19 12.46
C LEU A 82 -15.86 5.38 11.63
N SER A 83 -14.71 5.99 11.34
CA SER A 83 -13.58 5.28 10.73
C SER A 83 -13.32 3.99 11.52
N GLU A 84 -13.21 2.83 10.87
CA GLU A 84 -12.98 1.55 11.57
C GLU A 84 -11.68 1.59 12.40
N THR A 85 -10.72 2.44 12.05
CA THR A 85 -9.52 2.76 12.85
C THR A 85 -9.81 3.45 14.18
N ASP A 86 -10.84 4.29 14.27
CA ASP A 86 -11.25 4.92 15.53
C ASP A 86 -11.96 3.92 16.44
N LEU A 87 -12.75 2.99 15.86
CA LEU A 87 -13.35 1.87 16.59
C LEU A 87 -12.29 0.88 17.09
N LEU A 88 -11.27 0.60 16.28
CA LEU A 88 -10.13 -0.22 16.67
C LEU A 88 -9.35 0.42 17.84
N ARG A 89 -9.12 1.74 17.78
CA ARG A 89 -8.46 2.51 18.85
C ARG A 89 -9.26 2.47 20.16
N GLU A 90 -10.56 2.73 20.12
CA GLU A 90 -11.42 2.68 21.32
C GLU A 90 -11.42 1.28 21.95
N HIS A 91 -11.45 0.22 21.14
CA HIS A 91 -11.50 -1.14 21.65
C HIS A 91 -10.15 -1.64 22.20
N LEU A 92 -9.03 -1.33 21.54
CA LEU A 92 -7.69 -1.69 22.03
C LEU A 92 -7.36 -0.99 23.36
N SER A 93 -7.82 0.26 23.52
CA SER A 93 -7.64 1.01 24.77
C SER A 93 -8.44 0.45 25.96
N ALA A 94 -9.52 -0.29 25.70
CA ALA A 94 -10.44 -0.79 26.73
C ALA A 94 -9.97 -2.09 27.43
N LYS A 95 -8.90 -2.74 26.95
CA LYS A 95 -8.45 -4.07 27.43
C LYS A 95 -6.93 -4.13 27.65
N GLY A 96 -6.44 -3.41 28.66
CA GLY A 96 -5.01 -3.28 28.98
C GLY A 96 -4.21 -4.59 28.99
N GLU A 97 -4.61 -5.61 29.76
CA GLU A 97 -3.84 -6.87 29.86
C GLU A 97 -3.84 -7.70 28.56
N GLN A 98 -4.96 -7.73 27.83
CA GLN A 98 -5.03 -8.43 26.53
C GLN A 98 -4.25 -7.69 25.44
N SER A 99 -4.18 -6.35 25.53
CA SER A 99 -3.41 -5.51 24.59
C SER A 99 -1.90 -5.76 24.68
N LEU A 100 -1.38 -6.05 25.87
CA LEU A 100 0.05 -6.30 26.08
C LEU A 100 0.48 -7.65 25.49
N GLU A 101 -0.24 -8.74 25.78
CA GLU A 101 0.03 -10.06 25.20
C GLU A 101 -0.15 -10.06 23.67
N TYR A 102 -1.12 -9.29 23.17
CA TYR A 102 -1.35 -9.14 21.74
C TYR A 102 -0.22 -8.37 21.05
N ALA A 103 0.25 -7.27 21.64
CA ALA A 103 1.41 -6.52 21.14
C ALA A 103 2.66 -7.42 21.06
N GLN A 104 2.91 -8.26 22.07
CA GLN A 104 4.02 -9.19 22.04
C GLN A 104 3.91 -10.20 20.90
N LYS A 105 2.73 -10.78 20.67
CA LYS A 105 2.49 -11.69 19.54
C LYS A 105 2.72 -11.02 18.18
N LEU A 106 2.33 -9.75 18.03
CA LEU A 106 2.59 -8.99 16.81
C LEU A 106 4.09 -8.72 16.62
N LEU A 107 4.81 -8.36 17.68
CA LEU A 107 6.27 -8.16 17.61
C LEU A 107 7.02 -9.47 17.29
N GLU A 108 6.54 -10.61 17.79
CA GLU A 108 7.06 -11.93 17.41
C GLU A 108 6.77 -12.23 15.93
N SER A 109 5.56 -11.94 15.46
CA SER A 109 5.16 -12.19 14.07
C SER A 109 5.98 -11.37 13.05
N LEU A 110 6.38 -10.13 13.40
CA LEU A 110 7.29 -9.32 12.57
C LEU A 110 8.65 -10.00 12.33
N LYS A 111 9.13 -10.80 13.27
CA LYS A 111 10.42 -11.51 13.17
C LYS A 111 10.29 -12.80 12.36
N GLU A 112 9.12 -13.43 12.36
CA GLU A 112 8.88 -14.73 11.74
C GLU A 112 8.37 -14.61 10.30
N HIS A 113 7.55 -13.59 10.01
CA HIS A 113 6.94 -13.43 8.69
C HIS A 113 7.87 -12.78 7.68
N LYS A 114 7.90 -13.34 6.48
CA LYS A 114 8.53 -12.75 5.28
C LYS A 114 7.51 -12.16 4.30
N ASP A 115 6.24 -12.36 4.60
CA ASP A 115 5.11 -11.95 3.78
C ASP A 115 4.84 -10.46 4.03
N VAL A 116 4.97 -9.65 2.97
CA VAL A 116 4.91 -8.19 3.06
C VAL A 116 3.54 -7.75 3.58
N ASP A 117 2.45 -8.33 3.09
CA ASP A 117 1.09 -7.89 3.45
C ASP A 117 0.80 -8.11 4.93
N LYS A 118 1.27 -9.24 5.48
CA LYS A 118 1.15 -9.54 6.91
C LYS A 118 1.98 -8.58 7.77
N LEU A 119 3.18 -8.22 7.31
CA LEU A 119 4.03 -7.25 8.00
C LEU A 119 3.39 -5.85 7.99
N MET A 120 2.82 -5.43 6.85
CA MET A 120 2.13 -4.14 6.73
C MET A 120 0.98 -4.03 7.72
N LEU A 121 0.12 -5.06 7.78
CA LEU A 121 -0.99 -5.06 8.73
C LEU A 121 -0.53 -5.05 10.20
N ALA A 122 0.47 -5.87 10.54
CA ALA A 122 1.01 -5.91 11.89
C ALA A 122 1.53 -4.52 12.32
N LEU A 123 2.19 -3.81 11.40
CA LEU A 123 2.67 -2.45 11.62
C LEU A 123 1.54 -1.42 11.80
N ASP A 124 0.43 -1.56 11.07
CA ASP A 124 -0.75 -0.72 11.27
C ASP A 124 -1.36 -0.91 12.65
N GLN A 125 -1.43 -2.15 13.14
CA GLN A 125 -1.96 -2.44 14.48
C GLN A 125 -1.02 -1.93 15.58
N LEU A 126 0.29 -2.16 15.43
CA LEU A 126 1.31 -1.68 16.38
C LEU A 126 1.32 -0.15 16.52
N ALA A 127 0.87 0.60 15.51
CA ALA A 127 0.76 2.05 15.59
C ALA A 127 -0.19 2.55 16.69
N PHE A 128 -1.15 1.71 17.12
CA PHE A 128 -2.21 2.09 18.07
C PHE A 128 -2.13 1.37 19.42
N LEU A 129 -1.18 0.45 19.61
CA LEU A 129 -1.04 -0.32 20.85
C LEU A 129 -0.15 0.39 21.86
N ASP A 130 -0.56 0.46 23.12
CA ASP A 130 0.28 1.03 24.19
C ASP A 130 1.11 -0.09 24.85
N HIS A 131 2.32 -0.33 24.32
CA HIS A 131 3.28 -1.28 24.89
C HIS A 131 4.70 -0.70 24.82
N PRO A 132 5.45 -0.68 25.95
CA PRO A 132 6.72 0.03 26.06
C PRO A 132 7.82 -0.51 25.14
N ASP A 133 7.80 -1.81 24.82
CA ASP A 133 8.85 -2.41 24.01
C ASP A 133 8.66 -2.25 22.48
N ILE A 134 7.51 -1.73 22.00
CA ILE A 134 7.24 -1.63 20.56
C ILE A 134 8.25 -0.71 19.88
N ASP A 135 8.48 0.48 20.45
CA ASP A 135 9.31 1.51 19.81
C ASP A 135 10.74 1.00 19.61
N GLN A 136 11.33 0.44 20.68
CA GLN A 136 12.68 -0.13 20.62
C GLN A 136 12.75 -1.32 19.67
N ALA A 137 11.75 -2.20 19.68
CA ALA A 137 11.72 -3.35 18.78
C ALA A 137 11.67 -2.95 17.30
N LEU A 138 10.90 -1.91 16.96
CA LEU A 138 10.81 -1.39 15.58
C LEU A 138 12.10 -0.69 15.15
N LEU A 139 12.74 0.08 16.05
CA LEU A 139 14.06 0.70 15.79
C LEU A 139 15.15 -0.34 15.55
N ASP A 140 15.19 -1.38 16.39
CA ASP A 140 16.12 -2.50 16.23
C ASP A 140 15.86 -3.24 14.90
N TRP A 141 14.59 -3.41 14.52
CA TRP A 141 14.23 -4.08 13.28
C TRP A 141 14.68 -3.30 12.03
N LEU A 142 14.59 -1.97 12.05
CA LEU A 142 15.09 -1.10 10.97
C LEU A 142 16.61 -1.22 10.75
N THR A 143 17.38 -1.55 11.80
CA THR A 143 18.85 -1.54 11.77
C THR A 143 19.48 -2.92 11.57
N GLN A 144 18.79 -4.01 11.91
CA GLN A 144 19.40 -5.35 12.00
C GLN A 144 19.27 -6.21 10.74
N MET A 145 18.34 -5.92 9.81
CA MET A 145 18.10 -6.77 8.63
C MET A 145 17.88 -5.95 7.35
N PRO A 146 18.22 -6.50 6.17
CA PRO A 146 17.74 -5.94 4.92
C PRO A 146 16.22 -6.12 4.85
N LEU A 147 15.49 -5.06 5.16
CA LEU A 147 14.03 -5.01 5.05
C LEU A 147 13.61 -4.70 3.62
N HIS A 148 12.41 -5.16 3.26
CA HIS A 148 11.77 -4.68 2.05
C HIS A 148 11.53 -3.17 2.15
N PRO A 149 11.76 -2.36 1.10
CA PRO A 149 11.64 -0.90 1.21
C PRO A 149 10.25 -0.41 1.67
N ILE A 150 9.17 -1.08 1.23
CA ILE A 150 7.80 -0.75 1.69
C ILE A 150 7.62 -1.01 3.19
N VAL A 151 8.18 -2.11 3.70
CA VAL A 151 8.11 -2.48 5.12
C VAL A 151 8.95 -1.51 5.93
N GLN A 152 10.14 -1.16 5.45
CA GLN A 152 11.01 -0.18 6.09
C GLN A 152 10.32 1.18 6.19
N PHE A 153 9.70 1.66 5.10
CA PHE A 153 8.97 2.92 5.10
C PHE A 153 7.74 2.87 6.02
N LYS A 154 6.97 1.78 6.00
CA LYS A 154 5.82 1.59 6.90
C LYS A 154 6.25 1.58 8.36
N THR A 155 7.38 0.97 8.71
CA THR A 155 7.91 0.99 10.07
C THR A 155 8.24 2.41 10.54
N LEU A 156 8.80 3.27 9.67
CA LEU A 156 9.00 4.68 9.99
C LEU A 156 7.66 5.40 10.24
N GLN A 157 6.66 5.16 9.39
CA GLN A 157 5.32 5.72 9.57
C GLN A 157 4.69 5.28 10.88
N THR A 158 4.84 4.01 11.25
CA THR A 158 4.38 3.46 12.54
C THR A 158 5.09 4.14 13.71
N LEU A 159 6.42 4.28 13.66
CA LEU A 159 7.19 5.00 14.69
C LEU A 159 6.73 6.46 14.84
N LYS A 160 6.52 7.17 13.72
CA LYS A 160 5.97 8.54 13.72
C LYS A 160 4.58 8.61 14.33
N LYS A 161 3.66 7.71 13.92
CA LYS A 161 2.29 7.66 14.47
C LYS A 161 2.29 7.44 15.98
N ARG A 162 3.28 6.70 16.49
CA ARG A 162 3.51 6.45 17.93
C ARG A 162 4.20 7.60 18.67
N GLY A 163 4.61 8.65 17.95
CA GLY A 163 5.25 9.84 18.51
C GLY A 163 6.74 9.69 18.79
N VAL A 164 7.39 8.69 18.20
CA VAL A 164 8.86 8.52 18.28
C VAL A 164 9.52 9.60 17.41
N THR A 165 10.61 10.18 17.90
CA THR A 165 11.40 11.21 17.23
C THR A 165 12.87 10.86 17.20
N GLY A 166 13.60 11.36 16.22
CA GLY A 166 15.04 11.24 16.08
C GLY A 166 15.47 10.61 14.75
N VAL A 167 16.79 10.53 14.58
CA VAL A 167 17.42 10.05 13.34
C VAL A 167 17.63 8.54 13.37
N VAL A 168 17.27 7.87 12.29
CA VAL A 168 17.61 6.47 12.05
C VAL A 168 18.44 6.34 10.77
N ALA A 169 19.46 5.48 10.82
CA ALA A 169 20.28 5.13 9.66
C ALA A 169 19.69 3.90 8.96
N LEU A 170 19.38 4.04 7.67
CA LEU A 170 18.80 2.99 6.85
C LEU A 170 19.77 2.61 5.73
N HIS A 171 19.89 1.32 5.45
CA HIS A 171 20.61 0.84 4.28
C HIS A 171 19.63 0.62 3.12
N LYS A 172 19.74 1.43 2.07
CA LYS A 172 18.86 1.41 0.89
C LYS A 172 19.69 1.60 -0.37
N ASN A 173 19.41 0.82 -1.42
CA ASN A 173 19.99 0.98 -2.76
C ASN A 173 21.53 1.11 -2.81
N GLY A 174 22.23 0.47 -1.87
CA GLY A 174 23.70 0.52 -1.77
C GLY A 174 24.27 1.75 -1.05
N GLU A 175 23.42 2.62 -0.50
CA GLU A 175 23.78 3.76 0.32
C GLU A 175 23.23 3.67 1.75
N THR A 176 23.78 4.49 2.64
CA THR A 176 23.28 4.68 4.01
C THR A 176 22.60 6.02 4.07
N ALA A 177 21.29 6.00 4.29
CA ALA A 177 20.41 7.16 4.38
C ALA A 177 20.14 7.48 5.86
N GLU A 178 20.34 8.73 6.27
CA GLU A 178 19.89 9.21 7.57
C GLU A 178 18.53 9.88 7.39
N VAL A 179 17.54 9.47 8.19
CA VAL A 179 16.17 9.99 8.10
C VAL A 179 15.64 10.32 9.48
N ASP A 180 15.02 11.49 9.59
CA ASP A 180 14.25 11.90 10.75
C ASP A 180 12.89 11.20 10.76
N ILE A 181 12.58 10.51 11.85
CA ILE A 181 11.33 9.73 11.98
C ILE A 181 10.12 10.67 11.88
N GLU A 182 10.19 11.82 12.56
CA GLU A 182 9.14 12.83 12.61
C GLU A 182 8.79 13.42 11.23
N ASP A 183 9.74 13.48 10.31
CA ASP A 183 9.56 14.03 8.96
C ASP A 183 8.94 13.03 7.99
N THR A 184 8.85 11.75 8.38
CA THR A 184 8.28 10.68 7.54
C THR A 184 6.83 10.99 7.16
N PRO A 185 6.45 11.09 5.88
CA PRO A 185 5.07 11.33 5.50
C PRO A 185 4.16 10.20 5.97
N ALA A 186 3.13 10.49 6.78
CA ALA A 186 2.21 9.47 7.31
C ALA A 186 1.12 9.06 6.29
N GLY A 187 0.92 9.88 5.26
CA GLY A 187 -0.03 9.68 4.17
C GLY A 187 0.44 10.43 2.93
N PHE A 188 -0.19 10.17 1.79
CA PHE A 188 0.20 10.75 0.50
C PHE A 188 0.12 12.29 0.50
N ASP A 189 -0.87 12.84 1.20
CA ASP A 189 -1.13 14.26 1.41
C ASP A 189 0.00 14.99 2.16
N GLN A 190 0.84 14.26 2.90
CA GLN A 190 1.97 14.81 3.66
C GLN A 190 3.27 14.86 2.87
N PHE A 191 3.30 14.31 1.65
CA PHE A 191 4.46 14.49 0.77
C PHE A 191 4.50 15.93 0.23
N PRO A 192 5.70 16.46 -0.09
CA PRO A 192 5.85 17.73 -0.79
C PRO A 192 5.02 17.81 -2.08
N SER A 193 4.54 19.00 -2.44
CA SER A 193 3.63 19.19 -3.58
C SER A 193 4.22 18.68 -4.89
N GLN A 194 5.53 18.78 -5.09
CA GLN A 194 6.22 18.27 -6.28
C GLN A 194 5.96 16.76 -6.50
N ILE A 195 5.91 15.97 -5.42
CA ILE A 195 5.63 14.53 -5.48
C ILE A 195 4.16 14.27 -5.82
N GLN A 196 3.27 15.11 -5.31
CA GLN A 196 1.84 15.04 -5.61
C GLN A 196 1.56 15.45 -7.06
N ASP A 197 2.27 16.47 -7.55
CA ASP A 197 2.13 16.98 -8.92
C ASP A 197 2.56 15.94 -9.96
N ILE A 198 3.58 15.11 -9.67
CA ILE A 198 4.02 14.02 -10.57
C ILE A 198 2.89 13.03 -10.84
N ILE A 199 2.21 12.55 -9.80
CA ILE A 199 1.13 11.57 -10.02
C ILE A 199 -0.08 12.22 -10.68
N HIS A 200 -0.45 13.44 -10.30
CA HIS A 200 -1.53 14.18 -10.94
C HIS A 200 -1.26 14.36 -12.43
N ARG A 201 0.00 14.61 -12.81
CA ARG A 201 0.42 14.75 -14.20
C ARG A 201 0.27 13.44 -14.99
N VAL A 202 0.60 12.30 -14.38
CA VAL A 202 0.36 10.98 -15.01
C VAL A 202 -1.12 10.71 -15.19
N GLN A 203 -1.94 11.00 -14.18
CA GLN A 203 -3.38 10.79 -14.22
C GLN A 203 -4.03 11.67 -15.29
N GLU A 204 -3.71 12.97 -15.33
CA GLU A 204 -4.24 13.91 -16.33
C GLU A 204 -4.00 13.45 -17.78
N ILE A 205 -2.78 12.98 -18.08
CA ILE A 205 -2.42 12.53 -19.44
C ILE A 205 -3.04 11.17 -19.77
N SER A 206 -3.09 10.26 -18.80
CA SER A 206 -3.54 8.88 -19.03
C SER A 206 -5.06 8.70 -18.95
N GLU A 207 -5.81 9.58 -18.27
CA GLU A 207 -7.25 9.43 -18.01
C GLU A 207 -8.09 9.21 -19.28
N THR A 208 -7.71 9.84 -20.39
CA THR A 208 -8.47 9.73 -21.65
C THR A 208 -8.07 8.52 -22.48
N GLN A 209 -6.78 8.15 -22.47
CA GLN A 209 -6.22 7.13 -23.36
C GLN A 209 -6.13 5.75 -22.69
N HIS A 210 -5.77 5.73 -21.40
CA HIS A 210 -5.55 4.54 -20.58
C HIS A 210 -6.12 4.71 -19.16
N PRO A 211 -7.46 4.69 -18.97
CA PRO A 211 -8.08 4.88 -17.65
C PRO A 211 -7.58 3.90 -16.57
N ALA A 212 -7.29 2.66 -16.96
CA ALA A 212 -6.73 1.66 -16.04
C ALA A 212 -5.31 2.02 -15.56
N LEU A 213 -4.50 2.70 -16.39
CA LEU A 213 -3.15 3.12 -16.02
C LEU A 213 -3.18 4.18 -14.92
N SER A 214 -4.09 5.14 -15.00
CA SER A 214 -4.29 6.18 -13.99
C SER A 214 -4.53 5.59 -12.58
N TYR A 215 -5.26 4.47 -12.51
CA TYR A 215 -5.48 3.73 -11.26
C TYR A 215 -4.18 3.11 -10.71
N PHE A 216 -3.48 2.31 -11.53
CA PHE A 216 -2.25 1.64 -11.09
C PHE A 216 -1.08 2.59 -10.80
N ALA A 217 -1.11 3.79 -11.40
CA ALA A 217 -0.07 4.78 -11.20
C ALA A 217 0.05 5.22 -9.74
N GLY A 218 -1.06 5.36 -9.02
CA GLY A 218 -1.04 5.81 -7.62
C GLY A 218 -0.36 4.80 -6.69
N GLU A 219 -0.76 3.53 -6.77
CA GLU A 219 -0.18 2.44 -5.96
C GLU A 219 1.31 2.27 -6.29
N THR A 220 1.64 2.18 -7.59
CA THR A 220 3.03 2.02 -8.05
C THR A 220 3.90 3.20 -7.63
N TRP A 221 3.36 4.42 -7.67
CA TRP A 221 4.06 5.61 -7.21
C TRP A 221 4.32 5.58 -5.71
N ASN A 222 3.34 5.16 -4.89
CA ASN A 222 3.53 5.02 -3.44
C ASN A 222 4.61 3.98 -3.10
N GLU A 223 4.61 2.84 -3.78
CA GLU A 223 5.66 1.83 -3.62
C GLU A 223 7.04 2.36 -4.04
N PHE A 224 7.09 3.10 -5.15
CA PHE A 224 8.31 3.74 -5.63
C PHE A 224 8.83 4.78 -4.63
N LEU A 225 7.97 5.62 -4.06
CA LEU A 225 8.34 6.57 -3.03
C LEU A 225 8.91 5.85 -1.80
N ALA A 226 8.28 4.76 -1.35
CA ALA A 226 8.83 3.94 -0.27
C ALA A 226 10.20 3.33 -0.64
N PHE A 227 10.40 2.95 -1.90
CA PHE A 227 11.66 2.45 -2.43
C PHE A 227 12.79 3.49 -2.37
N ILE A 228 12.51 4.74 -2.73
CA ILE A 228 13.52 5.81 -2.75
C ILE A 228 13.56 6.66 -1.46
N TYR A 229 12.60 6.55 -0.55
CA TYR A 229 12.54 7.45 0.60
C TYR A 229 13.83 7.45 1.44
N GLY A 230 14.34 8.64 1.74
CA GLY A 230 15.61 8.88 2.44
C GLY A 230 16.86 8.80 1.54
N THR A 231 16.73 8.36 0.29
CA THR A 231 17.86 8.23 -0.63
C THR A 231 18.29 9.57 -1.24
N SER A 232 19.50 9.60 -1.78
CA SER A 232 19.98 10.73 -2.57
C SER A 232 19.10 11.04 -3.79
N PHE A 233 18.40 10.04 -4.34
CA PHE A 233 17.42 10.22 -5.42
C PHE A 233 16.15 10.94 -4.95
N TYR A 234 15.65 10.63 -3.75
CA TYR A 234 14.51 11.33 -3.16
C TYR A 234 14.84 12.80 -2.93
N ASP A 235 16.02 13.08 -2.37
CA ASP A 235 16.56 14.42 -2.21
C ASP A 235 16.65 15.20 -3.53
N GLN A 236 17.11 14.53 -4.59
CA GLN A 236 17.21 15.15 -5.92
C GLN A 236 15.83 15.46 -6.49
N MET A 237 14.86 14.55 -6.34
CA MET A 237 13.49 14.77 -6.77
C MET A 237 12.89 16.02 -6.10
N LEU A 238 13.18 16.26 -4.82
CA LEU A 238 12.71 17.43 -4.08
C LEU A 238 13.42 18.74 -4.45
N LYS A 239 14.67 18.67 -4.93
CA LYS A 239 15.51 19.85 -5.24
C LYS A 239 15.32 20.38 -6.67
N GLN A 240 14.74 19.60 -7.58
CA GLN A 240 14.62 19.98 -8.99
C GLN A 240 13.45 20.95 -9.22
N GLU A 241 13.62 21.82 -10.23
CA GLU A 241 12.63 22.83 -10.64
C GLU A 241 11.37 22.19 -11.25
N THR A 242 10.40 23.01 -11.64
CA THR A 242 9.06 22.59 -12.11
C THR A 242 9.11 21.55 -13.24
N ASP A 243 10.11 21.60 -14.11
CA ASP A 243 10.33 20.65 -15.22
C ASP A 243 10.62 19.21 -14.76
N CYS A 244 10.95 19.02 -13.48
CA CYS A 244 11.10 17.72 -12.82
C CYS A 244 9.81 16.88 -12.86
N VAL A 245 8.66 17.55 -12.78
CA VAL A 245 7.35 16.90 -12.70
C VAL A 245 7.12 16.05 -13.96
N ASP A 246 7.29 16.65 -15.14
CA ASP A 246 7.12 15.95 -16.41
C ASP A 246 8.17 14.85 -16.60
N VAL A 247 9.41 15.06 -16.14
CA VAL A 247 10.49 14.06 -16.21
C VAL A 247 10.14 12.77 -15.48
N TRP A 248 9.70 12.86 -14.22
CA TRP A 248 9.34 11.67 -13.44
C TRP A 248 7.99 11.09 -13.86
N ALA A 249 7.04 11.94 -14.24
CA ALA A 249 5.74 11.48 -14.70
C ALA A 249 5.85 10.67 -16.01
N ALA A 250 6.65 11.15 -16.97
CA ALA A 250 6.94 10.42 -18.20
C ALA A 250 7.65 9.08 -17.94
N ALA A 251 8.62 9.06 -17.01
CA ALA A 251 9.32 7.84 -16.63
C ALA A 251 8.37 6.81 -16.00
N LEU A 252 7.51 7.23 -15.06
CA LEU A 252 6.50 6.37 -14.44
C LEU A 252 5.51 5.83 -15.48
N HIS A 253 4.99 6.70 -16.36
CA HIS A 253 4.02 6.31 -17.39
C HIS A 253 4.62 5.25 -18.32
N LEU A 254 5.83 5.47 -18.86
CA LEU A 254 6.46 4.49 -19.74
C LEU A 254 6.70 3.16 -19.01
N THR A 255 7.19 3.19 -17.76
CA THR A 255 7.39 1.96 -16.97
C THR A 255 6.08 1.19 -16.75
N LEU A 256 4.96 1.87 -16.47
CA LEU A 256 3.66 1.21 -16.33
C LEU A 256 3.21 0.56 -17.64
N LEU A 257 3.37 1.24 -18.78
CA LEU A 257 3.00 0.68 -20.08
C LEU A 257 3.82 -0.57 -20.41
N GLU A 258 5.12 -0.55 -20.15
CA GLU A 258 6.02 -1.66 -20.46
C GLU A 258 5.76 -2.90 -19.59
N HIS A 259 5.45 -2.72 -18.31
CA HIS A 259 5.33 -3.82 -17.34
C HIS A 259 3.90 -4.30 -17.10
N LEU A 260 2.87 -3.47 -17.31
CA LEU A 260 1.47 -3.83 -17.04
C LEU A 260 0.60 -3.95 -18.29
N PHE A 261 0.93 -3.22 -19.36
CA PHE A 261 0.09 -3.14 -20.56
C PHE A 261 0.76 -3.68 -21.82
N GLU A 262 1.94 -4.30 -21.69
CA GLU A 262 2.75 -4.88 -22.78
C GLU A 262 2.89 -3.90 -23.97
N GLY A 263 3.19 -2.64 -23.68
CA GLY A 263 3.25 -1.57 -24.67
C GLY A 263 4.12 -0.39 -24.26
N GLY A 264 3.95 0.73 -24.95
CA GLY A 264 4.69 1.97 -24.71
C GLY A 264 5.66 2.32 -25.84
N ASP A 265 5.49 3.50 -26.43
CA ASP A 265 6.48 4.09 -27.32
C ASP A 265 7.17 5.24 -26.57
N LYS A 266 8.48 5.05 -26.31
CA LYS A 266 9.32 6.07 -25.67
C LYS A 266 9.21 7.43 -26.38
N ALA A 267 9.23 7.46 -27.71
CA ALA A 267 9.19 8.73 -28.44
C ALA A 267 7.85 9.46 -28.24
N GLU A 268 6.75 8.70 -28.27
CA GLU A 268 5.41 9.24 -28.03
C GLU A 268 5.26 9.77 -26.60
N ILE A 269 5.71 9.01 -25.59
CA ILE A 269 5.65 9.46 -24.19
C ILE A 269 6.50 10.71 -23.99
N LEU A 270 7.73 10.76 -24.51
CA LEU A 270 8.55 11.96 -24.39
C LEU A 270 7.89 13.19 -25.03
N GLU A 271 7.22 13.02 -26.18
CA GLU A 271 6.47 14.09 -26.83
C GLU A 271 5.27 14.55 -26.00
N GLN A 272 4.47 13.61 -25.46
CA GLN A 272 3.28 13.91 -24.65
C GLN A 272 3.61 14.74 -23.40
N TYR A 273 4.75 14.45 -22.77
CA TYR A 273 5.23 15.16 -21.57
C TYR A 273 6.14 16.35 -21.89
N GLY A 274 6.35 16.69 -23.17
CA GLY A 274 7.17 17.84 -23.56
C GLY A 274 8.66 17.70 -23.21
N ILE A 275 9.17 16.47 -23.11
CA ILE A 275 10.56 16.21 -22.75
C ILE A 275 11.49 16.57 -23.92
N THR A 276 12.16 17.70 -23.79
CA THR A 276 13.12 18.20 -24.78
C THR A 276 14.48 17.51 -24.65
N SER A 277 15.38 17.79 -25.60
CA SER A 277 16.77 17.30 -25.54
C SER A 277 17.53 17.76 -24.30
N GLU A 278 17.13 18.88 -23.68
CA GLU A 278 17.77 19.41 -22.46
C GLU A 278 17.41 18.57 -21.23
N LEU A 279 16.20 18.01 -21.21
CA LEU A 279 15.68 17.16 -20.13
C LEU A 279 15.98 15.67 -20.34
N ALA A 280 16.40 15.26 -21.54
CA ALA A 280 16.61 13.87 -21.91
C ALA A 280 17.55 13.10 -20.97
N PHE A 281 18.60 13.77 -20.46
CA PHE A 281 19.52 13.14 -19.50
C PHE A 281 18.88 12.88 -18.14
N GLN A 282 18.09 13.85 -17.63
CA GLN A 282 17.38 13.71 -16.35
C GLN A 282 16.30 12.64 -16.45
N TRP A 283 15.56 12.62 -17.56
CA TRP A 283 14.59 11.57 -17.86
C TRP A 283 15.23 10.19 -17.92
N GLU A 284 16.37 10.03 -18.58
CA GLU A 284 17.05 8.73 -18.67
C GLU A 284 17.51 8.24 -17.28
N GLN A 285 17.89 9.14 -16.38
CA GLN A 285 18.20 8.77 -14.99
C GLN A 285 16.96 8.34 -14.21
N ALA A 286 15.88 9.14 -14.28
CA ALA A 286 14.60 8.83 -13.64
C ALA A 286 14.05 7.49 -14.12
N TYR A 287 14.05 7.27 -15.43
CA TYR A 287 13.60 6.04 -16.06
C TYR A 287 14.45 4.82 -15.65
N ARG A 288 15.78 4.95 -15.58
CA ARG A 288 16.62 3.84 -15.08
C ARG A 288 16.31 3.47 -13.64
N LEU A 289 16.06 4.45 -12.77
CA LEU A 289 15.70 4.17 -11.39
C LEU A 289 14.32 3.50 -11.29
N MET A 290 13.36 3.96 -12.10
CA MET A 290 12.05 3.31 -12.24
C MET A 290 12.17 1.86 -12.72
N GLN A 291 13.03 1.58 -13.69
CA GLN A 291 13.25 0.20 -14.17
C GLN A 291 13.92 -0.67 -13.10
N GLN A 292 14.85 -0.13 -12.29
CA GLN A 292 15.41 -0.84 -11.15
C GLN A 292 14.33 -1.21 -10.12
N PHE A 293 13.46 -0.25 -9.79
CA PHE A 293 12.31 -0.50 -8.94
C PHE A 293 11.37 -1.56 -9.54
N ALA A 294 10.98 -1.40 -10.80
CA ALA A 294 10.09 -2.30 -11.53
C ALA A 294 10.62 -3.75 -11.55
N SER A 295 11.93 -3.94 -11.73
CA SER A 295 12.55 -5.26 -11.68
C SER A 295 12.48 -5.93 -10.29
N ASN A 296 12.39 -5.16 -9.21
CA ASN A 296 12.24 -5.69 -7.87
C ASN A 296 10.77 -6.01 -7.53
N VAL A 297 9.84 -5.23 -8.07
CA VAL A 297 8.40 -5.32 -7.78
C VAL A 297 7.67 -6.28 -8.73
N PHE A 298 7.78 -6.10 -10.03
CA PHE A 298 7.01 -6.87 -11.02
C PHE A 298 7.60 -8.26 -11.28
N THR A 299 8.91 -8.46 -11.12
CA THR A 299 9.52 -9.81 -11.26
C THR A 299 9.16 -10.75 -10.09
N ARG A 300 8.60 -10.23 -8.99
CA ARG A 300 8.07 -11.05 -7.88
C ARG A 300 6.62 -11.52 -8.09
N ARG A 301 5.92 -11.03 -9.11
CA ARG A 301 4.53 -11.41 -9.43
C ARG A 301 4.42 -12.57 -10.43
N VAL A 302 5.53 -13.22 -10.81
CA VAL A 302 5.60 -14.38 -11.75
C VAL A 302 6.05 -15.65 -11.03
#